data_AF-A0A2D7FKM7-F1
#
_entry.id   AF-A0A2D7FKM7-F1
#
_cell.length_a   1.000
_cell.length_b   1.000
_cell.length_c   1.000
_cell.angle_alpha   90.00
_cell.angle_beta   90.00
_cell.angle_gamma   90.00
#
_symmetry.space_group_name_H-M   'P 1'
#
loop_
_entity.id
_entity.type
_entity.pdbx_description
1 polymer ?
#
loop_
_entity_poly.entity_id
_entity_poly.type
_entity_poly.pdbx_seq_one_letter_code
_entity_poly.pdbx_strand_id
1 'polypeptide(L)'
;MSEEQALADARDRIAEYRSKIQTLDDDTSNLLFREARNHNAWQDKDVSDDQLREIYDLLKFGSTSSNTQPARLIFIRSAEAKERLRPCLMPANVDKTMAAPVTA
;
A
#
# COMPACT_ATOMS: atom_id res chain seq x y z
N MET A 1 12.22 8.39 -27.21
CA MET A 1 10.80 8.20 -27.55
C MET A 1 10.15 9.58 -27.61
N SER A 2 9.37 9.89 -28.65
CA SER A 2 8.62 11.15 -28.71
C SER A 2 7.47 11.13 -27.70
N GLU A 3 6.98 12.31 -27.30
CA GLU A 3 5.79 12.42 -26.44
C GLU A 3 4.58 11.72 -27.06
N GLU A 4 4.41 11.86 -28.37
CA GLU A 4 3.36 11.18 -29.14
C GLU A 4 3.45 9.66 -29.02
N GLN A 5 4.66 9.11 -29.12
CA GLN A 5 4.86 7.67 -29.00
C GLN A 5 4.63 7.18 -27.56
N ALA A 6 5.06 7.96 -26.55
CA ALA A 6 4.76 7.65 -25.16
C ALA A 6 3.25 7.60 -24.87
N LEU A 7 2.50 8.54 -25.45
CA LEU A 7 1.05 8.60 -25.33
C LEU A 7 0.36 7.44 -26.07
N ALA A 8 0.84 7.07 -27.26
CA ALA A 8 0.34 5.91 -27.99
C ALA A 8 0.56 4.63 -27.18
N ASP A 9 1.78 4.39 -26.68
CA ASP A 9 2.13 3.22 -25.88
C ASP A 9 1.30 3.12 -24.58
N ALA A 10 0.98 4.26 -23.96
CA ALA A 10 0.12 4.30 -22.76
C ALA A 10 -1.34 3.91 -23.09
N ARG A 11 -1.87 4.39 -24.22
CA ARG A 11 -3.23 4.07 -24.69
C ARG A 11 -3.38 2.60 -25.05
N ASP A 12 -2.41 2.06 -25.80
CA ASP A 12 -2.44 0.66 -26.24
C ASP A 12 -2.39 -0.27 -25.03
N ARG A 13 -1.54 0.04 -24.05
CA ARG A 13 -1.42 -0.74 -22.81
C ARG A 13 -2.71 -0.79 -22.01
N ILE A 14 -3.39 0.35 -21.82
CA ILE A 14 -4.66 0.35 -21.08
C ILE A 14 -5.79 -0.32 -21.87
N ALA A 15 -5.78 -0.22 -23.20
CA ALA A 15 -6.72 -0.94 -24.06
C ALA A 15 -6.54 -2.46 -23.94
N GLU A 16 -5.28 -2.93 -23.94
CA GLU A 16 -4.95 -4.34 -23.74
C GLU A 16 -5.47 -4.83 -22.38
N TYR A 17 -5.17 -4.15 -21.28
CA TYR A 17 -5.64 -4.58 -19.95
C TYR A 17 -7.16 -4.56 -19.83
N ARG A 18 -7.82 -3.54 -20.39
CA ARG A 18 -9.30 -3.51 -20.43
C ARG A 18 -9.84 -4.71 -21.19
N SER A 19 -9.22 -5.11 -22.31
CA SER A 19 -9.66 -6.32 -23.04
C SER A 19 -9.55 -7.61 -22.22
N LYS A 20 -8.59 -7.68 -21.27
CA LYS A 20 -8.35 -8.85 -20.42
C LYS A 20 -9.26 -8.91 -19.20
N ILE A 21 -9.51 -7.78 -18.53
CA ILE A 21 -10.28 -7.70 -17.30
C ILE A 21 -11.34 -6.61 -17.43
N GLN A 22 -12.60 -7.03 -17.56
CA GLN A 22 -13.76 -6.14 -17.67
C GLN A 22 -14.50 -5.99 -16.34
N THR A 23 -14.37 -6.97 -15.45
CA THR A 23 -15.04 -7.01 -14.15
C THR A 23 -14.18 -7.84 -13.19
N LEU A 24 -14.13 -7.45 -11.92
CA LEU A 24 -13.54 -8.26 -10.87
C LEU A 24 -14.53 -9.37 -10.51
N ASP A 25 -14.06 -10.60 -10.37
CA ASP A 25 -14.90 -11.67 -9.83
C ASP A 25 -15.30 -11.34 -8.38
N ASP A 26 -16.30 -12.06 -7.88
CA ASP A 26 -16.86 -11.80 -6.56
C ASP A 26 -15.84 -12.06 -5.44
N ASP A 27 -14.99 -13.08 -5.54
CA ASP A 27 -14.00 -13.39 -4.51
C ASP A 27 -12.94 -12.29 -4.42
N THR A 28 -12.44 -11.82 -5.56
CA THR A 28 -11.52 -10.66 -5.63
C THR A 28 -12.17 -9.41 -5.07
N SER A 29 -13.43 -9.14 -5.42
CA SER A 29 -14.18 -7.99 -4.91
C SER A 29 -14.40 -8.06 -3.40
N ASN A 30 -14.70 -9.26 -2.88
CA ASN A 30 -14.87 -9.51 -1.46
C ASN A 30 -13.54 -9.31 -0.71
N LEU A 31 -12.46 -9.92 -1.21
CA LEU A 31 -11.14 -9.85 -0.60
C LEU A 31 -10.61 -8.42 -0.50
N LEU A 32 -10.76 -7.61 -1.56
CA LEU A 32 -10.16 -6.28 -1.61
C LEU A 32 -11.06 -5.19 -1.02
N PHE A 33 -12.39 -5.31 -1.15
CA PHE A 33 -13.30 -4.19 -0.87
C PHE A 33 -14.43 -4.49 0.10
N ARG A 34 -15.15 -5.63 -0.05
CA ARG A 34 -16.39 -5.87 0.74
C ARG A 34 -16.10 -6.45 2.13
N GLU A 35 -15.19 -7.41 2.20
CA GLU A 35 -14.87 -8.17 3.43
C GLU A 35 -13.54 -7.75 4.08
N ALA A 36 -12.70 -6.97 3.39
CA ALA A 36 -11.47 -6.43 3.98
C ALA A 36 -11.74 -5.63 5.26
N ARG A 37 -11.08 -5.98 6.37
CA ARG A 37 -11.17 -5.27 7.66
C ARG A 37 -9.79 -4.99 8.22
N ASN A 38 -9.71 -4.01 9.14
CA ASN A 38 -8.49 -3.78 9.89
C ASN A 38 -8.25 -4.90 10.91
N HIS A 39 -7.01 -5.32 11.03
CA HIS A 39 -6.59 -6.29 12.05
C HIS A 39 -5.81 -5.58 13.15
N ASN A 40 -6.00 -6.03 14.40
CA ASN A 40 -5.28 -5.51 15.57
C ASN A 40 -4.35 -6.56 16.21
N ALA A 41 -4.29 -7.77 15.64
CA ALA A 41 -3.45 -8.87 16.10
C ALA A 41 -2.49 -9.29 14.98
N TRP A 42 -1.27 -9.68 15.37
CA TRP A 42 -0.17 -9.92 14.43
C TRP A 42 0.37 -11.34 14.58
N GLN A 43 0.78 -11.90 13.46
CA GLN A 43 1.57 -13.13 13.45
C GLN A 43 3.02 -12.78 13.81
N ASP A 44 3.73 -13.73 14.43
CA ASP A 44 5.17 -13.65 14.64
C ASP A 44 5.90 -13.94 13.32
N LYS A 45 5.77 -13.01 12.36
CA LYS A 45 6.31 -13.12 11.02
C LYS A 45 6.79 -11.76 10.51
N ASP A 46 8.04 -11.72 10.09
CA ASP A 46 8.64 -10.52 9.50
C ASP A 46 8.05 -10.18 8.13
N VAL A 47 8.10 -8.89 7.79
CA VAL A 47 7.81 -8.35 6.46
C VAL A 47 9.12 -7.94 5.81
N SER A 48 9.41 -8.53 4.65
CA SER A 48 10.63 -8.27 3.89
C SER A 48 10.63 -6.90 3.23
N ASP A 49 11.82 -6.39 2.91
CA ASP A 49 11.95 -5.13 2.19
C ASP A 49 11.29 -5.18 0.81
N ASP A 50 11.35 -6.33 0.13
CA ASP A 50 10.77 -6.48 -1.20
C ASP A 50 9.24 -6.41 -1.16
N GLN A 51 8.61 -6.98 -0.13
CA GLN A 51 7.17 -6.81 0.10
C GLN A 51 6.81 -5.35 0.36
N LEU A 52 7.62 -4.62 1.16
CA LEU A 52 7.38 -3.20 1.41
C LEU A 52 7.54 -2.36 0.14
N ARG A 53 8.52 -2.68 -0.70
CA ARG A 53 8.70 -2.04 -2.02
C ARG A 53 7.53 -2.33 -2.94
N GLU A 54 7.07 -3.58 -3.01
CA GLU A 54 5.92 -3.97 -3.82
C GLU A 54 4.65 -3.21 -3.39
N ILE A 55 4.39 -3.13 -2.08
CA ILE A 55 3.27 -2.35 -1.54
C ILE A 55 3.38 -0.87 -1.95
N TYR A 56 4.56 -0.27 -1.80
CA TYR A 56 4.78 1.13 -2.18
C TYR A 56 4.63 1.35 -3.70
N ASP A 57 5.14 0.43 -4.51
CA ASP A 57 5.07 0.50 -5.97
C ASP A 57 3.64 0.45 -6.48
N LEU A 58 2.74 -0.23 -5.77
CA LEU A 58 1.30 -0.18 -6.03
C LEU A 58 0.68 1.13 -5.51
N LEU A 59 0.97 1.49 -4.25
CA LEU A 59 0.39 2.65 -3.58
C LEU A 59 0.64 3.97 -4.32
N LYS A 60 1.86 4.17 -4.85
CA LYS A 60 2.29 5.45 -5.44
C LYS A 60 1.48 5.88 -6.66
N PHE A 61 0.74 4.96 -7.29
CA PHE A 61 -0.15 5.26 -8.42
C PHE A 61 -1.55 5.74 -8.00
N GLY A 62 -1.83 5.80 -6.69
CA GLY A 62 -3.06 6.40 -6.17
C GLY A 62 -3.23 7.85 -6.63
N SER A 63 -4.45 8.23 -6.99
CA SER A 63 -4.77 9.59 -7.42
C SER A 63 -4.51 10.58 -6.28
N THR A 64 -3.86 11.71 -6.58
CA THR A 64 -3.64 12.80 -5.63
C THR A 64 -4.07 14.13 -6.23
N SER A 65 -4.41 15.11 -5.37
CA SER A 65 -4.79 16.45 -5.85
C SER A 65 -3.67 17.02 -6.71
N SER A 66 -4.02 17.41 -7.94
CA SER A 66 -3.10 17.92 -8.95
C SER A 66 -1.85 17.06 -9.18
N ASN A 67 -1.94 15.73 -8.96
CA ASN A 67 -0.82 14.79 -9.04
C ASN A 67 0.43 15.20 -8.22
N THR A 68 0.21 15.85 -7.07
CA THR A 68 1.30 16.37 -6.22
C THR A 68 2.10 15.30 -5.50
N GLN A 69 1.56 14.08 -5.38
CA GLN A 69 2.24 12.93 -4.78
C GLN A 69 2.87 13.26 -3.40
N PRO A 70 2.08 13.80 -2.44
CA PRO A 70 2.65 14.36 -1.21
C PRO A 70 3.07 13.30 -0.19
N ALA A 71 2.67 12.04 -0.37
CA ALA A 71 2.93 10.97 0.59
C ALA A 71 4.44 10.82 0.88
N ARG A 72 4.78 10.75 2.17
CA ARG A 72 6.11 10.39 2.68
C ARG A 72 5.91 9.33 3.74
N LEU A 73 6.56 8.19 3.59
CA LEU A 73 6.35 7.01 4.43
C LEU A 73 7.67 6.59 5.05
N ILE A 74 7.64 6.20 6.32
CA ILE A 74 8.78 5.63 7.02
C ILE A 74 8.34 4.30 7.61
N PHE A 75 8.85 3.19 7.07
CA PHE A 75 8.57 1.86 7.61
C PHE A 75 9.43 1.60 8.86
N ILE A 76 8.78 1.59 10.02
CA ILE A 76 9.38 1.36 11.34
C ILE A 76 9.28 -0.12 11.70
N ARG A 77 10.44 -0.75 11.94
CA ARG A 77 10.54 -2.17 12.33
C ARG A 77 11.27 -2.40 13.64
N SER A 78 12.34 -1.64 13.89
CA SER A 78 13.18 -1.84 15.08
C SER A 78 12.45 -1.42 16.36
N ALA A 79 12.72 -2.14 17.45
CA ALA A 79 12.18 -1.81 18.76
C ALA A 79 12.52 -0.36 19.17
N GLU A 80 13.77 0.06 18.97
CA GLU A 80 14.22 1.43 19.26
C GLU A 80 13.40 2.50 18.53
N ALA A 81 13.15 2.33 17.23
CA ALA A 81 12.37 3.29 16.46
C ALA A 81 10.88 3.28 16.85
N LYS A 82 10.32 2.12 17.21
CA LYS A 82 8.95 2.05 17.76
C LYS A 82 8.85 2.73 19.13
N GLU A 83 9.87 2.62 20.00
CA GLU A 83 9.87 3.34 21.28
C GLU A 83 9.89 4.86 21.07
N ARG A 84 10.59 5.35 20.03
CA ARG A 84 10.52 6.77 19.63
C ARG A 84 9.12 7.17 19.14
N LEU A 85 8.39 6.27 18.50
CA LEU A 85 7.01 6.49 18.05
C LEU A 85 6.00 6.41 19.20
N ARG A 86 6.22 5.53 20.19
CA ARG A 86 5.29 5.23 21.30
C ARG A 86 4.63 6.46 21.95
N PRO A 87 5.35 7.55 22.31
CA PRO A 87 4.72 8.72 22.94
C PRO A 87 3.77 9.51 22.01
N CYS A 88 3.85 9.30 20.69
CA CYS A 88 2.97 9.93 19.70
C CYS A 88 1.68 9.12 19.47
N LEU A 89 1.55 7.93 20.07
CA LEU A 89 0.40 7.06 19.87
C LEU A 89 -0.70 7.38 20.88
N MET A 90 -1.96 7.30 20.41
CA MET A 90 -3.10 7.26 21.33
C MET A 90 -3.04 5.97 22.18
N PRO A 91 -3.47 6.02 23.45
CA PRO A 91 -3.39 4.87 24.36
C PRO A 91 -3.97 3.57 23.79
N ALA A 92 -5.13 3.64 23.13
CA ALA A 92 -5.79 2.47 22.52
C ALA A 92 -5.04 1.83 21.34
N ASN A 93 -3.97 2.48 20.83
CA ASN A 93 -3.17 1.99 19.72
C ASN A 93 -1.78 1.51 20.15
N VAL A 94 -1.36 1.72 21.40
CA VAL A 94 0.02 1.44 21.83
C VAL A 94 0.35 -0.04 21.62
N ASP A 95 -0.38 -0.96 22.26
CA ASP A 95 0.03 -2.37 22.31
C ASP A 95 0.07 -3.01 20.92
N LYS A 96 -0.96 -2.77 20.09
CA LYS A 96 -1.00 -3.30 18.73
C LYS A 96 0.09 -2.71 17.84
N THR A 97 0.39 -1.41 17.95
CA THR A 97 1.44 -0.79 17.13
C THR A 97 2.83 -1.28 17.53
N MET A 98 3.06 -1.48 18.83
CA MET A 98 4.35 -1.99 19.33
C MET A 98 4.56 -3.45 18.92
N ALA A 99 3.49 -4.25 18.86
CA ALA A 99 3.51 -5.63 18.42
C ALA A 99 3.56 -5.83 16.88
N ALA A 100 3.16 -4.82 16.08
CA ALA A 100 3.11 -4.96 14.62
C ALA A 100 4.50 -5.21 14.02
N PRO A 101 4.68 -6.12 13.05
CA PRO A 101 6.01 -6.34 12.44
C PRO A 101 6.55 -5.10 11.72
N VAL A 102 5.65 -4.25 11.19
CA VAL A 102 5.96 -2.97 10.57
C VAL A 102 4.87 -1.95 10.92
N THR A 103 5.26 -0.71 11.19
CA THR A 103 4.36 0.45 11.29
C THR A 103 4.84 1.53 10.33
N ALA A 104 3.95 2.19 9.59
CA ALA A 104 4.28 3.22 8.60
C ALA A 104 3.55 4.54 8.87
#